data_AF-A0A7W7WWB0-F1
#
_entry.id   AF-A0A7W7WWB0-F1
#
_cell.length_a   1.000
_cell.length_b   1.000
_cell.length_c   1.000
_cell.angle_alpha   90.00
_cell.angle_beta   90.00
_cell.angle_gamma   90.00
#
_symmetry.space_group_name_H-M   'P 1'
#
loop_
_entity.id
_entity.type
_entity.pdbx_description
1 polymer ?
#
loop_
_entity_poly.entity_id
_entity_poly.type
_entity_poly.pdbx_seq_one_letter_code
_entity_poly.pdbx_strand_id
1 'polypeptide(L)'
;MNPDQNAVASGSGIVVQAGRDVYLGGGPERKAGPPGVALADALVSGAEAYEVHPALTVGSTPTEELTAYVRRTFDDRLAGIAASARDGACRMAVLVGGSSSGKTRACWESLHSFGAGWRLWHPLDGEQLVEGLKAGIAPRTVVWLNELQRFLVREEEPRWRAAAIALRGLVAAPVEGVLILATIWDEHDRWQALTGPPPPGGPDHYAQARELLRRADVIPVAATLDAGERARAEEAAQSDARWAVALVEDRPIPFLAGARYLVDRYTTGSPAARAVLEAAADARRMGMPTVLSLAFLEQAARDYLDDADHDRLPPGVGWVRHVIETDVRVGGFGVPGPLRPSGSGYRLADYLENHLGRRRVAVQPRDSLWSATVDVVPDTAVLSTLAEAAMRRGRFGPATRLSARALDLGDLGSARMLVTLLENAGEHAEALSIAERAGLDRAVERLRRKIDDGDTGFDLSLWWVEAEEGTRENGEELVWDDTLDAFSARLDDAGDDLAAAERIAVEAAAAGYLWPFFHLAVGREEVGDVLGAERLWRQSIAAGNVFRVLNLAELRGDAERTWRFAITADGLPADGL
;
A
#
# COMPACT_ATOMS: atom_id res chain seq x y z
N MET A 1 27.63 -5.44 -56.09
CA MET A 1 27.83 -4.94 -54.71
C MET A 1 27.25 -3.54 -54.66
N ASN A 2 26.24 -3.36 -53.81
CA ASN A 2 25.73 -2.05 -53.43
C ASN A 2 25.63 -2.11 -51.90
N PRO A 3 26.45 -1.38 -51.13
CA PRO A 3 26.29 -1.30 -49.69
C PRO A 3 25.04 -0.46 -49.35
N ASP A 4 24.65 -0.48 -48.07
CA ASP A 4 23.59 0.34 -47.49
C ASP A 4 22.15 0.02 -47.91
N GLN A 5 21.69 -1.17 -47.47
CA GLN A 5 20.28 -1.37 -47.09
C GLN A 5 20.20 -1.93 -45.67
N ASN A 6 20.25 -1.05 -44.68
CA ASN A 6 19.95 -1.40 -43.28
C ASN A 6 18.44 -1.45 -43.08
N ALA A 7 17.86 -2.65 -43.09
CA ALA A 7 16.47 -2.85 -42.68
C ALA A 7 16.38 -2.88 -41.14
N VAL A 8 15.67 -1.93 -40.55
CA VAL A 8 15.41 -1.90 -39.10
C VAL A 8 14.17 -2.74 -38.80
N ALA A 9 14.35 -3.85 -38.06
CA ALA A 9 13.24 -4.67 -37.59
C ALA A 9 12.73 -4.14 -36.24
N SER A 10 11.56 -3.49 -36.24
CA SER A 10 10.86 -3.09 -35.02
C SER A 10 9.95 -4.21 -34.51
N GLY A 11 10.53 -5.19 -33.80
CA GLY A 11 9.77 -6.29 -33.20
C GLY A 11 10.67 -7.38 -32.60
N SER A 12 10.11 -8.19 -31.69
CA SER A 12 10.80 -9.28 -30.98
C SER A 12 10.99 -10.54 -31.84
N GLY A 13 11.58 -10.38 -33.03
CA GLY A 13 11.93 -11.48 -33.93
C GLY A 13 13.25 -12.15 -33.54
N ILE A 14 13.34 -13.47 -33.72
CA ILE A 14 14.62 -14.19 -33.53
C ILE A 14 15.49 -13.97 -34.76
N VAL A 15 16.65 -13.32 -34.56
CA VAL A 15 17.70 -13.20 -35.58
C VAL A 15 18.64 -14.39 -35.45
N VAL A 16 18.74 -15.21 -36.50
CA VAL A 16 19.72 -16.30 -36.57
C VAL A 16 20.74 -15.97 -37.65
N GLN A 17 22.00 -15.77 -37.24
CA GLN A 17 23.12 -15.59 -38.15
C GLN A 17 23.89 -16.90 -38.31
N ALA A 18 24.02 -17.37 -39.55
CA ALA A 18 24.79 -18.57 -39.90
C ALA A 18 25.86 -18.20 -40.93
N GLY A 19 27.07 -17.91 -40.45
CA GLY A 19 28.16 -17.42 -41.31
C GLY A 19 27.90 -16.01 -41.83
N ARG A 20 27.81 -15.86 -43.16
CA ARG A 20 27.56 -14.56 -43.83
C ARG A 20 26.09 -14.26 -44.08
N ASP A 21 25.20 -15.24 -43.87
CA ASP A 21 23.77 -15.09 -44.13
C ASP A 21 23.00 -14.85 -42.82
N VAL A 22 22.04 -13.93 -42.87
CA VAL A 22 21.17 -13.55 -41.75
C VAL A 22 19.74 -13.96 -42.07
N TYR A 23 19.16 -14.80 -41.22
CA TYR A 23 17.78 -15.25 -41.35
C TYR A 23 16.89 -14.49 -40.37
N LEU A 24 15.92 -13.74 -40.89
CA LEU A 24 14.86 -13.09 -40.13
C LEU A 24 13.66 -14.03 -40.03
N GLY A 25 13.59 -14.77 -38.93
CA GLY A 25 12.47 -15.66 -38.63
C GLY A 25 11.29 -14.88 -38.07
N GLY A 26 10.36 -14.47 -38.92
CA GLY A 26 9.04 -14.03 -38.49
C GLY A 26 8.28 -15.18 -37.84
N GLY A 27 8.27 -15.24 -36.51
CA GLY A 27 7.35 -16.12 -35.78
C GLY A 27 5.91 -15.80 -36.18
N PRO A 28 4.99 -16.77 -36.21
CA PRO A 28 3.63 -16.52 -36.66
C PRO A 28 2.96 -15.50 -35.72
N GLU A 29 2.65 -14.31 -36.25
CA GLU A 29 1.73 -13.38 -35.61
C GLU A 29 0.37 -14.08 -35.48
N ARG A 30 0.14 -14.71 -34.32
CA ARG A 30 -1.21 -14.94 -33.85
C ARG A 30 -1.81 -13.56 -33.65
N LYS A 31 -2.72 -13.15 -34.55
CA LYS A 31 -3.72 -12.13 -34.20
C LYS A 31 -4.36 -12.59 -32.90
N ALA A 32 -4.02 -11.92 -31.80
CA ALA A 32 -4.59 -12.24 -30.51
C ALA A 32 -6.11 -12.12 -30.63
N GLY A 33 -6.83 -13.14 -30.17
CA GLY A 33 -8.29 -13.03 -30.01
C GLY A 33 -8.61 -11.94 -28.98
N PRO A 34 -9.88 -11.47 -28.92
CA PRO A 34 -10.30 -10.54 -27.89
C PRO A 34 -9.97 -11.13 -26.49
N PRO A 35 -9.58 -10.31 -25.50
CA PRO A 35 -9.09 -10.79 -24.22
C PRO A 35 -10.02 -11.78 -23.49
N GLY A 36 -9.42 -12.53 -22.55
CA GLY A 36 -10.11 -13.48 -21.69
C GLY A 36 -10.33 -14.88 -22.26
N VAL A 37 -10.97 -15.72 -21.46
CA VAL A 37 -11.38 -17.10 -21.78
C VAL A 37 -12.89 -17.21 -21.81
N ALA A 38 -13.46 -18.34 -22.26
CA ALA A 38 -14.90 -18.57 -22.08
C ALA A 38 -15.19 -18.71 -20.58
N LEU A 39 -16.29 -18.12 -20.10
CA LEU A 39 -16.61 -18.12 -18.67
C LEU A 39 -16.81 -19.54 -18.12
N ALA A 40 -17.33 -20.47 -18.92
CA ALA A 40 -17.46 -21.87 -18.53
C ALA A 40 -16.09 -22.51 -18.21
N ASP A 41 -15.07 -22.24 -19.03
CA ASP A 41 -13.71 -22.76 -18.82
C ASP A 41 -13.08 -22.13 -17.56
N ALA A 42 -13.36 -20.85 -17.31
CA ALA A 42 -12.93 -20.17 -16.09
C ALA A 42 -13.54 -20.78 -14.82
N LEU A 43 -14.84 -21.04 -14.81
CA LEU A 43 -15.54 -21.66 -13.67
C LEU A 43 -15.03 -23.09 -13.42
N VAL A 44 -14.72 -23.86 -14.48
CA VAL A 44 -14.10 -25.20 -14.38
C VAL A 44 -12.66 -25.16 -13.85
N SER A 45 -11.93 -24.07 -14.10
CA SER A 45 -10.55 -23.88 -13.59
C SER A 45 -10.48 -23.65 -12.07
N GLY A 46 -11.63 -23.44 -11.40
CA GLY A 46 -11.71 -23.24 -9.96
C GLY A 46 -11.44 -21.79 -9.54
N ALA A 47 -11.93 -21.43 -8.35
CA ALA A 47 -11.93 -20.05 -7.87
C ALA A 47 -10.54 -19.55 -7.43
N GLU A 48 -9.65 -20.46 -7.00
CA GLU A 48 -8.29 -20.12 -6.58
C GLU A 48 -7.45 -19.54 -7.73
N ALA A 49 -7.69 -19.99 -8.97
CA ALA A 49 -7.07 -19.43 -10.17
C ALA A 49 -7.43 -17.94 -10.42
N TYR A 50 -8.41 -17.40 -9.68
CA TYR A 50 -8.88 -16.02 -9.73
C TYR A 50 -8.84 -15.37 -8.33
N GLU A 51 -7.84 -15.72 -7.51
CA GLU A 51 -7.55 -15.13 -6.19
C GLU A 51 -8.65 -15.33 -5.12
N VAL A 52 -9.56 -16.28 -5.30
CA VAL A 52 -10.55 -16.67 -4.29
C VAL A 52 -10.01 -17.86 -3.48
N HIS A 53 -9.47 -17.59 -2.30
CA HIS A 53 -8.87 -18.62 -1.46
C HIS A 53 -9.90 -19.46 -0.69
N PRO A 54 -9.59 -20.74 -0.40
CA PRO A 54 -10.37 -21.58 0.51
C PRO A 54 -10.55 -20.95 1.88
N ALA A 55 -11.65 -21.31 2.54
CA ALA A 55 -11.93 -20.86 3.90
C ALA A 55 -11.16 -21.69 4.94
N LEU A 56 -11.02 -21.12 6.15
CA LEU A 56 -10.46 -21.82 7.30
C LEU A 56 -11.18 -23.16 7.54
N THR A 57 -10.40 -24.24 7.57
CA THR A 57 -10.87 -25.61 7.76
C THR A 57 -11.20 -25.88 9.23
N VAL A 58 -12.36 -26.49 9.50
CA VAL A 58 -12.69 -27.02 10.83
C VAL A 58 -12.31 -28.50 10.89
N GLY A 59 -11.21 -28.81 11.59
CA GLY A 59 -10.69 -30.17 11.76
C GLY A 59 -9.26 -30.35 11.24
N SER A 60 -8.78 -31.59 11.23
CA SER A 60 -7.40 -31.95 10.88
C SER A 60 -7.14 -32.19 9.38
N THR A 61 -8.18 -32.19 8.55
CA THR A 61 -8.09 -32.51 7.11
C THR A 61 -8.36 -31.25 6.30
N PRO A 62 -7.35 -30.61 5.68
CA PRO A 62 -7.54 -29.41 4.86
C PRO A 62 -8.59 -29.65 3.76
N THR A 63 -9.51 -28.70 3.60
CA THR A 63 -10.51 -28.72 2.52
C THR A 63 -10.18 -27.62 1.51
N GLU A 64 -9.93 -28.00 0.25
CA GLU A 64 -9.78 -27.05 -0.86
C GLU A 64 -11.14 -26.43 -1.29
N GLU A 65 -12.25 -26.99 -0.80
CA GLU A 65 -13.59 -26.47 -1.05
C GLU A 65 -13.83 -25.13 -0.34
N LEU A 66 -14.46 -24.20 -1.07
CA LEU A 66 -14.92 -22.92 -0.53
C LEU A 66 -16.06 -23.14 0.48
N THR A 67 -16.32 -22.17 1.35
CA THR A 67 -17.55 -22.18 2.16
C THR A 67 -18.80 -22.05 1.32
N ALA A 68 -19.88 -22.63 1.82
CA ALA A 68 -21.24 -22.33 1.36
C ALA A 68 -21.42 -20.80 1.35
N TYR A 69 -21.81 -20.23 0.21
CA TYR A 69 -21.89 -18.79 0.08
C TYR A 69 -23.16 -18.24 0.73
N VAL A 70 -22.99 -17.47 1.80
CA VAL A 70 -24.09 -16.73 2.44
C VAL A 70 -24.30 -15.43 1.67
N ARG A 71 -25.42 -15.37 0.92
CA ARG A 71 -25.82 -14.17 0.19
C ARG A 71 -25.91 -12.96 1.13
N ARG A 72 -25.22 -11.90 0.76
CA ARG A 72 -25.15 -10.61 1.43
C ARG A 72 -26.23 -9.67 0.90
N THR A 73 -26.62 -8.68 1.68
CA THR A 73 -27.62 -7.67 1.30
C THR A 73 -27.13 -6.80 0.14
N PHE A 74 -25.82 -6.61 -0.02
CA PHE A 74 -25.25 -5.91 -1.18
C PHE A 74 -25.28 -6.73 -2.48
N ASP A 75 -25.44 -8.06 -2.42
CA ASP A 75 -25.47 -8.92 -3.61
C ASP A 75 -26.69 -8.63 -4.49
N ASP A 76 -27.78 -8.15 -3.91
CA ASP A 76 -28.99 -7.78 -4.65
C ASP A 76 -28.70 -6.62 -5.62
N ARG A 77 -27.87 -5.66 -5.19
CA ARG A 77 -27.41 -4.56 -6.04
C ARG A 77 -26.41 -5.03 -7.08
N LEU A 78 -25.47 -5.91 -6.72
CA LEU A 78 -24.52 -6.52 -7.65
C LEU A 78 -25.24 -7.33 -8.74
N ALA A 79 -26.24 -8.13 -8.36
CA ALA A 79 -27.08 -8.92 -9.26
C ALA A 79 -27.92 -8.04 -10.20
N GLY A 80 -28.40 -6.88 -9.73
CA GLY A 80 -29.08 -5.88 -10.57
C GLY A 80 -28.18 -5.29 -11.65
N ILE A 81 -26.92 -4.98 -11.31
CA ILE A 81 -25.93 -4.47 -12.28
C ILE A 81 -25.53 -5.57 -13.26
N ALA A 82 -25.35 -6.81 -12.79
CA ALA A 82 -25.10 -7.98 -13.63
C ALA A 82 -26.29 -8.32 -14.55
N ALA A 83 -27.54 -8.07 -14.13
CA ALA A 83 -28.71 -8.14 -15.01
C ALA A 83 -28.64 -7.07 -16.11
N SER A 84 -28.39 -5.81 -15.76
CA SER A 84 -28.26 -4.72 -16.74
C SER A 84 -27.15 -4.99 -17.78
N ALA A 85 -26.03 -5.59 -17.38
CA ALA A 85 -24.99 -6.03 -18.32
C ALA A 85 -25.42 -7.22 -19.19
N ARG A 86 -26.23 -8.16 -18.69
CA ARG A 86 -26.82 -9.24 -19.48
C ARG A 86 -27.83 -8.74 -20.51
N ASP A 87 -28.52 -7.63 -20.21
CA ASP A 87 -29.42 -6.92 -21.11
C ASP A 87 -28.71 -5.98 -22.10
N GLY A 88 -27.37 -6.05 -22.19
CA GLY A 88 -26.58 -5.37 -23.21
C GLY A 88 -25.90 -4.06 -22.76
N ALA A 89 -26.08 -3.61 -21.52
CA ALA A 89 -25.39 -2.41 -21.03
C ALA A 89 -23.88 -2.66 -20.81
N CYS A 90 -23.10 -1.59 -20.85
CA CYS A 90 -21.77 -1.54 -20.26
C CYS A 90 -21.88 -0.93 -18.85
N ARG A 91 -21.44 -1.65 -17.81
CA ARG A 91 -21.47 -1.18 -16.42
C ARG A 91 -20.13 -1.44 -15.74
N MET A 92 -19.82 -0.63 -14.72
CA MET A 92 -18.68 -0.83 -13.83
C MET A 92 -19.18 -0.89 -12.40
N ALA A 93 -19.08 -2.06 -11.76
CA ALA A 93 -19.39 -2.24 -10.35
C ALA A 93 -18.09 -2.24 -9.54
N VAL A 94 -18.01 -1.40 -8.50
CA VAL A 94 -16.83 -1.29 -7.64
C VAL A 94 -17.22 -1.66 -6.22
N LEU A 95 -16.76 -2.82 -5.76
CA LEU A 95 -16.95 -3.27 -4.38
C LEU A 95 -15.88 -2.61 -3.51
N VAL A 96 -16.31 -1.79 -2.56
CA VAL A 96 -15.47 -0.98 -1.66
C VAL A 96 -15.63 -1.52 -0.24
N GLY A 97 -14.54 -1.87 0.44
CA GLY A 97 -14.61 -2.40 1.80
C GLY A 97 -13.31 -3.04 2.26
N GLY A 98 -13.19 -3.31 3.57
CA GLY A 98 -11.90 -3.66 4.16
C GLY A 98 -11.28 -4.98 3.73
N SER A 99 -10.01 -5.20 4.09
CA SER A 99 -9.32 -6.48 3.82
C SER A 99 -10.11 -7.68 4.38
N SER A 100 -10.18 -8.76 3.60
CA SER A 100 -10.98 -9.97 3.88
C SER A 100 -12.49 -9.75 4.14
N SER A 101 -13.12 -8.66 3.66
CA SER A 101 -14.59 -8.44 3.80
C SER A 101 -15.49 -9.26 2.87
N GLY A 102 -14.94 -10.15 2.05
CA GLY A 102 -15.69 -11.03 1.14
C GLY A 102 -15.91 -10.53 -0.29
N LYS A 103 -15.37 -9.35 -0.66
CA LYS A 103 -15.52 -8.73 -2.00
C LYS A 103 -15.20 -9.68 -3.16
N THR A 104 -14.02 -10.30 -3.15
CA THR A 104 -13.53 -11.19 -4.22
C THR A 104 -14.39 -12.46 -4.33
N ARG A 105 -14.86 -12.99 -3.18
CA ARG A 105 -15.83 -14.11 -3.14
C ARG A 105 -17.17 -13.71 -3.78
N ALA A 106 -17.70 -12.52 -3.49
CA ALA A 106 -18.94 -12.03 -4.08
C ALA A 106 -18.83 -11.79 -5.60
N CYS A 107 -17.69 -11.25 -6.06
CA CYS A 107 -17.41 -11.15 -7.50
C CYS A 107 -17.46 -12.52 -8.18
N TRP A 108 -16.77 -13.53 -7.64
CA TRP A 108 -16.80 -14.90 -8.15
C TRP A 108 -18.20 -15.51 -8.17
N GLU A 109 -18.96 -15.37 -7.08
CA GLU A 109 -20.32 -15.91 -7.00
C GLU A 109 -21.25 -15.25 -8.02
N SER A 110 -21.09 -13.94 -8.26
CA SER A 110 -21.86 -13.23 -9.30
C SER A 110 -21.63 -13.78 -10.72
N LEU A 111 -20.47 -14.40 -10.99
CA LEU A 111 -20.15 -14.97 -12.30
C LEU A 111 -21.12 -16.11 -12.69
N HIS A 112 -21.64 -16.87 -11.73
CA HIS A 112 -22.59 -17.96 -11.98
C HIS A 112 -23.95 -17.47 -12.53
N SER A 113 -24.23 -16.16 -12.48
CA SER A 113 -25.42 -15.57 -13.08
C SER A 113 -25.33 -15.36 -14.61
N PHE A 114 -24.14 -15.51 -15.19
CA PHE A 114 -23.90 -15.30 -16.62
C PHE A 114 -23.97 -16.62 -17.40
N GLY A 115 -24.70 -16.61 -18.51
CA GLY A 115 -24.95 -17.80 -19.33
C GLY A 115 -23.85 -18.13 -20.34
N ALA A 116 -24.10 -19.18 -21.13
CA ALA A 116 -23.21 -19.58 -22.23
C ALA A 116 -22.94 -18.42 -23.21
N GLY A 117 -21.70 -18.36 -23.71
CA GLY A 117 -21.24 -17.30 -24.60
C GLY A 117 -20.68 -16.06 -23.90
N TRP A 118 -20.72 -15.99 -22.57
CA TRP A 118 -19.96 -14.98 -21.82
C TRP A 118 -18.47 -15.33 -21.72
N ARG A 119 -17.63 -14.30 -21.63
CA ARG A 119 -16.18 -14.37 -21.43
C ARG A 119 -15.80 -13.81 -20.07
N LEU A 120 -14.74 -14.35 -19.47
CA LEU A 120 -14.08 -13.75 -18.32
C LEU A 120 -12.68 -13.31 -18.73
N TRP A 121 -12.34 -12.05 -18.46
CA TRP A 121 -10.99 -11.53 -18.56
C TRP A 121 -10.54 -10.99 -17.20
N HIS A 122 -9.42 -11.50 -16.71
CA HIS A 122 -8.82 -11.13 -15.43
C HIS A 122 -7.34 -10.76 -15.68
N PRO A 123 -7.03 -9.49 -16.00
CA PRO A 123 -5.66 -9.05 -16.22
C PRO A 123 -4.89 -9.03 -14.90
N LEU A 124 -3.61 -9.43 -14.92
CA LEU A 124 -2.79 -9.54 -13.70
C LEU A 124 -2.19 -8.19 -13.25
N ASP A 125 -2.05 -7.24 -14.17
CA ASP A 125 -1.35 -5.97 -13.96
C ASP A 125 -1.90 -4.85 -14.89
N GLY A 126 -1.41 -3.62 -14.68
CA GLY A 126 -1.78 -2.45 -15.47
C GLY A 126 -1.31 -2.50 -16.94
N GLU A 127 -0.28 -3.27 -17.28
CA GLU A 127 0.24 -3.40 -18.64
C GLU A 127 -0.69 -4.27 -19.48
N GLN A 128 -1.00 -5.48 -19.00
CA GLN A 128 -1.99 -6.37 -19.59
C GLN A 128 -3.36 -5.70 -19.74
N LEU A 129 -3.78 -4.91 -18.74
CA LEU A 129 -5.02 -4.14 -18.79
C LEU A 129 -4.99 -3.12 -19.95
N VAL A 130 -3.91 -2.34 -20.09
CA VAL A 130 -3.78 -1.35 -21.17
C VAL A 130 -3.69 -2.01 -22.55
N GLU A 131 -2.93 -3.10 -22.69
CA GLU A 131 -2.81 -3.83 -23.96
C GLU A 131 -4.11 -4.52 -24.37
N GLY A 132 -4.77 -5.22 -23.45
CA GLY A 132 -6.04 -5.89 -23.72
C GLY A 132 -7.17 -4.93 -24.08
N LEU A 133 -7.24 -3.77 -23.42
CA LEU A 133 -8.21 -2.72 -23.78
C LEU A 133 -7.91 -2.10 -25.16
N LYS A 134 -6.63 -1.94 -25.54
CA LYS A 134 -6.24 -1.50 -26.89
C LYS A 134 -6.56 -2.53 -27.98
N ALA A 135 -6.43 -3.82 -27.68
CA ALA A 135 -6.80 -4.91 -28.58
C ALA A 135 -8.32 -5.00 -28.82
N GLY A 136 -9.12 -4.50 -27.87
CA GLY A 136 -10.57 -4.40 -27.96
C GLY A 136 -11.30 -5.53 -27.22
N ILE A 137 -12.36 -5.18 -26.51
CA ILE A 137 -13.17 -6.11 -25.73
C ILE A 137 -14.32 -6.65 -26.58
N ALA A 138 -14.57 -7.96 -26.52
CA ALA A 138 -15.71 -8.58 -27.17
C ALA A 138 -17.02 -8.34 -26.40
N PRO A 139 -18.18 -8.33 -27.08
CA PRO A 139 -19.48 -8.36 -26.40
C PRO A 139 -19.58 -9.53 -25.43
N ARG A 140 -20.40 -9.37 -24.38
CA ARG A 140 -20.61 -10.39 -23.33
C ARG A 140 -19.32 -10.76 -22.59
N THR A 141 -18.57 -9.75 -22.14
CA THR A 141 -17.33 -9.94 -21.38
C THR A 141 -17.46 -9.36 -19.97
N VAL A 142 -17.15 -10.18 -18.96
CA VAL A 142 -16.82 -9.70 -17.62
C VAL A 142 -15.33 -9.38 -17.57
N VAL A 143 -14.98 -8.13 -17.26
CA VAL A 143 -13.62 -7.67 -17.00
C VAL A 143 -13.45 -7.58 -15.49
N TRP A 144 -12.67 -8.47 -14.88
CA TRP A 144 -12.51 -8.53 -13.44
C TRP A 144 -11.15 -7.97 -12.99
N LEU A 145 -11.20 -6.80 -12.36
CA LEU A 145 -10.07 -6.08 -11.78
C LEU A 145 -10.06 -6.32 -10.26
N ASN A 146 -9.48 -7.44 -9.82
CA ASN A 146 -9.32 -7.67 -8.38
C ASN A 146 -8.25 -6.71 -7.84
N GLU A 147 -8.60 -5.92 -6.83
CA GLU A 147 -7.79 -4.85 -6.27
C GLU A 147 -7.42 -3.76 -7.29
N LEU A 148 -8.40 -2.91 -7.60
CA LEU A 148 -8.31 -1.75 -8.48
C LEU A 148 -7.11 -0.84 -8.16
N GLN A 149 -6.66 -0.81 -6.89
CA GLN A 149 -5.43 -0.10 -6.51
C GLN A 149 -4.19 -0.57 -7.30
N ARG A 150 -4.07 -1.87 -7.63
CA ARG A 150 -2.95 -2.45 -8.41
C ARG A 150 -2.87 -1.90 -9.84
N PHE A 151 -3.97 -1.33 -10.35
CA PHE A 151 -4.08 -0.82 -11.71
C PHE A 151 -4.08 0.71 -11.78
N LEU A 152 -4.61 1.38 -10.74
CA LEU A 152 -4.90 2.83 -10.78
C LEU A 152 -4.14 3.66 -9.72
N VAL A 153 -3.64 3.08 -8.64
CA VAL A 153 -2.83 3.79 -7.62
C VAL A 153 -1.34 3.72 -7.99
N ARG A 154 -0.56 4.74 -7.62
CA ARG A 154 0.86 4.86 -8.00
C ARG A 154 1.73 3.74 -7.42
N GLU A 155 2.36 2.98 -8.31
CA GLU A 155 3.73 2.46 -8.09
C GLU A 155 4.68 3.00 -9.20
N GLU A 156 4.23 3.20 -10.46
CA GLU A 156 5.04 3.81 -11.55
C GLU A 156 4.24 4.72 -12.53
N GLU A 157 4.66 5.97 -12.75
CA GLU A 157 4.24 6.76 -13.94
C GLU A 157 4.96 6.22 -15.20
N PRO A 158 4.29 6.06 -16.37
CA PRO A 158 2.96 6.56 -16.74
C PRO A 158 1.84 5.49 -16.80
N ARG A 159 2.09 4.28 -16.28
CA ARG A 159 1.26 3.08 -16.53
C ARG A 159 -0.18 3.19 -16.01
N TRP A 160 -0.37 3.59 -14.75
CA TRP A 160 -1.69 3.68 -14.11
C TRP A 160 -2.62 4.73 -14.76
N ARG A 161 -2.05 5.85 -15.26
CA ARG A 161 -2.80 6.88 -15.99
C ARG A 161 -3.33 6.35 -17.32
N ALA A 162 -2.53 5.57 -18.03
CA ALA A 162 -2.95 4.92 -19.27
C ALA A 162 -4.08 3.90 -19.03
N ALA A 163 -4.01 3.13 -17.93
CA ALA A 163 -5.08 2.21 -17.51
C ALA A 163 -6.41 2.94 -17.23
N ALA A 164 -6.35 4.04 -16.48
CA ALA A 164 -7.53 4.89 -16.23
C ALA A 164 -8.15 5.43 -17.52
N ILE A 165 -7.33 5.94 -18.45
CA ILE A 165 -7.79 6.44 -19.76
C ILE A 165 -8.44 5.33 -20.59
N ALA A 166 -7.83 4.14 -20.64
CA ALA A 166 -8.34 3.01 -21.40
C ALA A 166 -9.71 2.52 -20.85
N LEU A 167 -9.86 2.43 -19.53
CA LEU A 167 -11.14 2.10 -18.89
C LEU A 167 -12.21 3.17 -19.14
N ARG A 168 -11.86 4.47 -19.07
CA ARG A 168 -12.78 5.55 -19.47
C ARG A 168 -13.22 5.43 -20.92
N GLY A 169 -12.32 5.04 -21.82
CA GLY A 169 -12.61 4.77 -23.22
C GLY A 169 -13.67 3.69 -23.39
N LEU A 170 -13.52 2.54 -22.71
CA LEU A 170 -14.48 1.44 -22.72
C LEU A 170 -15.85 1.83 -22.14
N VAL A 171 -15.90 2.66 -21.09
CA VAL A 171 -17.16 3.16 -20.52
C VAL A 171 -17.82 4.23 -21.40
N ALA A 172 -17.05 5.04 -22.12
CA ALA A 172 -17.56 6.11 -22.99
C ALA A 172 -17.98 5.64 -24.38
N ALA A 173 -17.35 4.59 -24.91
CA ALA A 173 -17.68 3.93 -26.18
C ALA A 173 -18.00 2.45 -25.91
N PRO A 174 -19.17 2.16 -25.32
CA PRO A 174 -19.48 0.85 -24.77
C PRO A 174 -19.66 -0.22 -25.85
N VAL A 175 -19.08 -1.39 -25.59
CA VAL A 175 -19.40 -2.64 -26.29
C VAL A 175 -20.63 -3.27 -25.61
N GLU A 176 -21.51 -3.91 -26.38
CA GLU A 176 -22.74 -4.50 -25.87
C GLU A 176 -22.46 -5.60 -24.83
N GLY A 177 -23.06 -5.44 -23.65
CA GLY A 177 -22.99 -6.40 -22.56
C GLY A 177 -21.58 -6.57 -21.99
N VAL A 178 -21.08 -5.53 -21.32
CA VAL A 178 -19.79 -5.57 -20.63
C VAL A 178 -19.99 -5.25 -19.16
N LEU A 179 -19.44 -6.08 -18.26
CA LEU A 179 -19.39 -5.78 -16.84
C LEU A 179 -17.94 -5.68 -16.39
N ILE A 180 -17.53 -4.49 -15.96
CA ILE A 180 -16.28 -4.28 -15.25
C ILE A 180 -16.55 -4.54 -13.76
N LEU A 181 -16.14 -5.69 -13.25
CA LEU A 181 -16.14 -6.00 -11.81
C LEU A 181 -14.81 -5.52 -11.22
N ALA A 182 -14.85 -4.62 -10.24
CA ALA A 182 -13.68 -4.18 -9.52
C ALA A 182 -13.85 -4.35 -8.01
N THR A 183 -12.77 -4.66 -7.31
CA THR A 183 -12.70 -4.63 -5.84
C THR A 183 -11.66 -3.61 -5.41
N ILE A 184 -11.87 -2.89 -4.31
CA ILE A 184 -10.87 -1.96 -3.75
C ILE A 184 -11.01 -1.93 -2.23
N TRP A 185 -9.90 -1.65 -1.54
CA TRP A 185 -9.92 -1.46 -0.08
C TRP A 185 -10.22 0.01 0.22
N ASP A 186 -11.08 0.25 1.21
CA ASP A 186 -11.44 1.57 1.75
C ASP A 186 -10.42 2.11 2.77
N GLU A 187 -9.32 1.38 2.98
CA GLU A 187 -8.38 1.56 4.09
C GLU A 187 -7.00 2.02 3.57
N HIS A 188 -6.26 2.78 4.38
CA HIS A 188 -5.01 3.45 3.97
C HIS A 188 -5.21 4.35 2.75
N ASP A 189 -6.34 5.07 2.75
CA ASP A 189 -6.74 6.12 1.80
C ASP A 189 -6.76 5.70 0.32
N ARG A 190 -6.66 4.40 0.01
CA ARG A 190 -6.60 3.88 -1.37
C ARG A 190 -7.83 4.25 -2.19
N TRP A 191 -9.01 4.15 -1.58
CA TRP A 191 -10.27 4.63 -2.18
C TRP A 191 -10.33 6.16 -2.24
N GLN A 192 -9.90 6.85 -1.19
CA GLN A 192 -9.95 8.31 -1.07
C GLN A 192 -9.01 9.02 -2.06
N ALA A 193 -7.81 8.51 -2.29
CA ALA A 193 -6.94 8.96 -3.39
C ALA A 193 -7.65 8.83 -4.75
N LEU A 194 -8.36 7.71 -4.93
CA LEU A 194 -9.26 7.39 -6.05
C LEU A 194 -10.32 8.47 -6.34
N THR A 195 -11.05 8.89 -5.30
CA THR A 195 -12.35 9.58 -5.45
C THR A 195 -12.49 10.93 -4.76
N GLY A 196 -11.57 11.29 -3.85
CA GLY A 196 -11.55 12.58 -3.16
C GLY A 196 -11.34 13.77 -4.11
N PRO A 197 -11.32 15.02 -3.61
CA PRO A 197 -10.93 16.15 -4.43
C PRO A 197 -9.46 16.04 -4.88
N PRO A 198 -9.06 16.68 -6.00
CA PRO A 198 -7.65 16.84 -6.34
C PRO A 198 -6.92 17.73 -5.32
N PRO A 199 -5.59 17.57 -5.14
CA PRO A 199 -4.79 18.46 -4.32
C PRO A 199 -4.93 19.92 -4.78
N PRO A 200 -5.22 20.89 -3.89
CA PRO A 200 -5.29 22.31 -4.25
C PRO A 200 -3.93 22.80 -4.78
N GLY A 201 -3.92 23.48 -5.93
CA GLY A 201 -2.70 24.04 -6.55
C GLY A 201 -1.81 23.03 -7.30
N GLY A 202 -1.87 21.74 -6.96
CA GLY A 202 -1.11 20.68 -7.62
C GLY A 202 -1.78 20.10 -8.89
N PRO A 203 -1.04 19.33 -9.71
CA PRO A 203 -1.62 18.59 -10.82
C PRO A 203 -2.49 17.43 -10.31
N ASP A 204 -3.75 17.33 -10.79
CA ASP A 204 -4.60 16.16 -10.49
C ASP A 204 -4.11 14.91 -11.24
N HIS A 205 -3.14 14.21 -10.65
CA HIS A 205 -2.63 12.94 -11.14
C HIS A 205 -3.78 11.96 -11.41
N TYR A 206 -4.71 11.79 -10.46
CA TYR A 206 -5.79 10.80 -10.56
C TYR A 206 -7.03 11.29 -11.32
N ALA A 207 -7.01 12.45 -12.01
CA ALA A 207 -8.16 13.03 -12.72
C ALA A 207 -8.94 12.03 -13.60
N GLN A 208 -8.21 11.12 -14.25
CA GLN A 208 -8.80 10.07 -15.10
C GLN A 208 -9.46 8.96 -14.27
N ALA A 209 -8.84 8.49 -13.18
CA ALA A 209 -9.46 7.52 -12.29
C ALA A 209 -10.69 8.12 -11.57
N ARG A 210 -10.59 9.37 -11.12
CA ARG A 210 -11.65 10.14 -10.46
C ARG A 210 -12.89 10.28 -11.34
N GLU A 211 -12.71 10.65 -12.61
CA GLU A 211 -13.81 10.78 -13.58
C GLU A 211 -14.37 9.43 -14.09
N LEU A 212 -13.56 8.36 -14.06
CA LEU A 212 -14.05 7.00 -14.27
C LEU A 212 -14.99 6.58 -13.13
N LEU A 213 -14.53 6.73 -11.89
CA LEU A 213 -15.22 6.26 -10.69
C LEU A 213 -16.51 7.03 -10.38
N ARG A 214 -16.61 8.31 -10.76
CA ARG A 214 -17.88 9.07 -10.72
C ARG A 214 -19.04 8.42 -11.48
N ARG A 215 -18.75 7.56 -12.47
CA ARG A 215 -19.75 6.88 -13.31
C ARG A 215 -19.94 5.41 -12.94
N ALA A 216 -19.21 4.92 -11.94
CA ALA A 216 -19.25 3.54 -11.50
C ALA A 216 -20.35 3.31 -10.45
N ASP A 217 -20.92 2.10 -10.46
CA ASP A 217 -21.80 1.61 -9.42
C ASP A 217 -20.99 1.19 -8.19
N VAL A 218 -20.75 2.15 -7.28
CA VAL A 218 -20.00 1.92 -6.04
C VAL A 218 -20.86 1.17 -5.01
N ILE A 219 -20.40 0.00 -4.56
CA ILE A 219 -21.08 -0.90 -3.61
C ILE A 219 -20.22 -1.03 -2.33
N PRO A 220 -20.65 -0.47 -1.19
CA PRO A 220 -20.01 -0.70 0.10
C PRO A 220 -20.18 -2.16 0.57
N VAL A 221 -19.11 -2.76 1.13
CA VAL A 221 -19.04 -4.15 1.58
C VAL A 221 -18.48 -4.23 3.00
N ALA A 222 -19.39 -4.26 3.98
CA ALA A 222 -19.05 -4.42 5.40
C ALA A 222 -18.42 -5.79 5.69
N ALA A 223 -17.51 -5.86 6.67
CA ALA A 223 -16.92 -7.11 7.16
C ALA A 223 -17.79 -7.86 8.18
N THR A 224 -18.81 -7.19 8.75
CA THR A 224 -19.84 -7.73 9.64
C THR A 224 -21.05 -8.23 8.84
N LEU A 225 -21.97 -8.92 9.52
CA LEU A 225 -23.26 -9.36 8.98
C LEU A 225 -24.41 -8.55 9.60
N ASP A 226 -25.39 -8.15 8.79
CA ASP A 226 -26.68 -7.71 9.31
C ASP A 226 -27.51 -8.89 9.89
N ALA A 227 -28.65 -8.59 10.52
CA ALA A 227 -29.47 -9.63 11.17
C ALA A 227 -30.03 -10.68 10.19
N GLY A 228 -30.36 -10.29 8.96
CA GLY A 228 -30.85 -11.21 7.91
C GLY A 228 -29.71 -12.01 7.27
N GLU A 229 -28.56 -11.39 7.07
CA GLU A 229 -27.32 -12.08 6.67
C GLU A 229 -26.87 -13.10 7.73
N ARG A 230 -26.98 -12.76 9.02
CA ARG A 230 -26.64 -13.67 10.13
C ARG A 230 -27.59 -14.87 10.20
N ALA A 231 -28.89 -14.67 10.01
CA ALA A 231 -29.86 -15.78 9.93
C ALA A 231 -29.56 -16.74 8.76
N ARG A 232 -29.17 -16.21 7.59
CA ARG A 232 -28.74 -17.05 6.44
C ARG A 232 -27.42 -17.79 6.73
N ALA A 233 -26.52 -17.20 7.50
CA ALA A 233 -25.31 -17.88 7.96
C ALA A 233 -25.60 -18.97 9.01
N GLU A 234 -26.57 -18.77 9.90
CA GLU A 234 -27.05 -19.78 10.85
C GLU A 234 -27.73 -20.97 10.16
N GLU A 235 -28.39 -20.74 9.02
CA GLU A 235 -28.87 -21.80 8.13
C GLU A 235 -27.71 -22.56 7.46
N ALA A 236 -26.73 -21.84 6.88
CA ALA A 236 -25.55 -22.45 6.28
C ALA A 236 -24.70 -23.26 7.29
N ALA A 237 -24.68 -22.85 8.56
CA ALA A 237 -24.00 -23.55 9.66
C ALA A 237 -24.56 -24.97 9.93
N GLN A 238 -25.75 -25.31 9.43
CA GLN A 238 -26.33 -26.65 9.56
C GLN A 238 -25.69 -27.68 8.62
N SER A 239 -25.05 -27.23 7.53
CA SER A 239 -24.41 -28.08 6.52
C SER A 239 -22.91 -27.81 6.36
N ASP A 240 -22.42 -26.62 6.71
CA ASP A 240 -21.00 -26.25 6.70
C ASP A 240 -20.56 -25.79 8.10
N ALA A 241 -19.87 -26.69 8.82
CA ALA A 241 -19.43 -26.46 10.20
C ALA A 241 -18.47 -25.26 10.36
N ARG A 242 -17.86 -24.75 9.27
CA ARG A 242 -17.03 -23.55 9.29
C ARG A 242 -17.84 -22.31 9.65
N TRP A 243 -19.10 -22.23 9.18
CA TRP A 243 -20.02 -21.16 9.55
C TRP A 243 -20.41 -21.20 11.02
N ALA A 244 -20.62 -22.40 11.59
CA ALA A 244 -20.93 -22.56 13.01
C ALA A 244 -19.81 -22.00 13.91
N VAL A 245 -18.55 -22.23 13.55
CA VAL A 245 -17.40 -21.68 14.27
C VAL A 245 -17.27 -20.16 14.04
N ALA A 246 -17.40 -19.70 12.79
CA ALA A 246 -17.25 -18.29 12.47
C ALA A 246 -18.30 -17.39 13.14
N LEU A 247 -19.53 -17.86 13.33
CA LEU A 247 -20.64 -17.09 13.92
C LEU A 247 -20.51 -16.76 15.41
N VAL A 248 -19.49 -17.32 16.07
CA VAL A 248 -19.09 -16.99 17.45
C VAL A 248 -18.23 -15.72 17.50
N GLU A 249 -17.59 -15.34 16.39
CA GLU A 249 -16.68 -14.20 16.29
C GLU A 249 -17.41 -12.92 15.89
N ASP A 250 -16.96 -11.76 16.39
CA ASP A 250 -17.52 -10.44 16.04
C ASP A 250 -17.43 -10.11 14.54
N ARG A 251 -16.48 -10.73 13.82
CA ARG A 251 -16.22 -10.52 12.39
C ARG A 251 -16.09 -11.88 11.66
N PRO A 252 -17.22 -12.55 11.37
CA PRO A 252 -17.24 -13.90 10.82
C PRO A 252 -16.61 -14.01 9.43
N ILE A 253 -16.76 -12.99 8.57
CA ILE A 253 -16.24 -13.05 7.19
C ILE A 253 -14.70 -13.03 7.15
N PRO A 254 -13.98 -12.11 7.84
CA PRO A 254 -12.53 -12.22 7.98
C PRO A 254 -12.08 -13.53 8.65
N PHE A 255 -12.80 -14.02 9.66
CA PHE A 255 -12.46 -15.29 10.32
C PHE A 255 -12.45 -16.45 9.32
N LEU A 256 -13.51 -16.58 8.50
CA LEU A 256 -13.59 -17.60 7.44
C LEU A 256 -12.48 -17.44 6.42
N ALA A 257 -12.06 -16.21 6.10
CA ALA A 257 -10.90 -15.92 5.24
C ALA A 257 -9.53 -16.18 5.91
N GLY A 258 -9.49 -16.86 7.06
CA GLY A 258 -8.24 -17.25 7.74
C GLY A 258 -7.59 -16.16 8.59
N ALA A 259 -8.21 -15.00 8.74
CA ALA A 259 -7.65 -13.86 9.47
C ALA A 259 -7.21 -14.20 10.90
N ARG A 260 -8.01 -15.00 11.62
CA ARG A 260 -7.74 -15.38 13.01
C ARG A 260 -6.50 -16.27 13.11
N TYR A 261 -6.39 -17.30 12.26
CA TYR A 261 -5.20 -18.15 12.17
C TYR A 261 -3.93 -17.32 11.96
N LEU A 262 -3.96 -16.35 11.05
CA LEU A 262 -2.82 -15.48 10.77
C LEU A 262 -2.43 -14.62 11.99
N VAL A 263 -3.39 -14.05 12.71
CA VAL A 263 -3.15 -13.26 13.95
C VAL A 263 -2.63 -14.12 15.09
N ASP A 264 -3.18 -15.32 15.28
CA ASP A 264 -2.71 -16.25 16.30
C ASP A 264 -1.27 -16.71 16.01
N ARG A 265 -0.95 -17.02 14.75
CA ARG A 265 0.41 -17.41 14.33
C ARG A 265 1.44 -16.29 14.50
N TYR A 266 1.03 -15.03 14.36
CA TYR A 266 1.86 -13.89 14.74
C TYR A 266 1.99 -13.77 16.27
N THR A 267 0.88 -13.83 17.00
CA THR A 267 0.83 -13.55 18.45
C THR A 267 1.51 -14.63 19.28
N THR A 268 1.36 -15.91 18.92
CA THR A 268 2.06 -17.05 19.54
C THR A 268 3.38 -17.39 18.85
N GLY A 269 3.83 -16.56 17.90
CA GLY A 269 5.06 -16.79 17.15
C GLY A 269 6.31 -16.61 18.00
N SER A 270 7.39 -17.30 17.60
CA SER A 270 8.73 -17.08 18.14
C SER A 270 9.12 -15.60 18.02
N PRO A 271 9.98 -15.06 18.89
CA PRO A 271 10.47 -13.68 18.78
C PRO A 271 11.05 -13.38 17.39
N ALA A 272 11.81 -14.32 16.83
CA ALA A 272 12.34 -14.24 15.47
C ALA A 272 11.25 -14.25 14.39
N ALA A 273 10.19 -15.06 14.52
CA ALA A 273 9.04 -15.03 13.60
C ALA A 273 8.31 -13.68 13.64
N ARG A 274 8.12 -13.10 14.84
CA ARG A 274 7.55 -11.77 14.99
C ARG A 274 8.45 -10.69 14.39
N ALA A 275 9.76 -10.75 14.61
CA ALA A 275 10.72 -9.81 14.04
C ALA A 275 10.65 -9.75 12.50
N VAL A 276 10.59 -10.90 11.82
CA VAL A 276 10.46 -10.96 10.36
C VAL A 276 9.11 -10.40 9.88
N LEU A 277 8.01 -10.72 10.57
CA LEU A 277 6.67 -10.23 10.19
C LEU A 277 6.50 -8.73 10.45
N GLU A 278 7.06 -8.21 11.53
CA GLU A 278 7.04 -6.77 11.85
C GLU A 278 7.91 -5.97 10.88
N ALA A 279 9.10 -6.45 10.53
CA ALA A 279 9.94 -5.84 9.50
C ALA A 279 9.25 -5.82 8.13
N ALA A 280 8.59 -6.92 7.75
CA ALA A 280 7.80 -6.98 6.50
C ALA A 280 6.59 -6.03 6.52
N ALA A 281 5.89 -5.92 7.66
CA ALA A 281 4.73 -5.04 7.81
C ALA A 281 5.13 -3.56 7.80
N ASP A 282 6.19 -3.18 8.52
CA ASP A 282 6.70 -1.82 8.49
C ASP A 282 7.26 -1.44 7.12
N ALA A 283 7.93 -2.37 6.43
CA ALA A 283 8.40 -2.14 5.05
C ALA A 283 7.24 -1.78 4.11
N ARG A 284 6.16 -2.57 4.16
CA ARG A 284 4.94 -2.31 3.38
C ARG A 284 4.26 -1.01 3.78
N ARG A 285 4.22 -0.69 5.08
CA ARG A 285 3.70 0.59 5.60
C ARG A 285 4.52 1.82 5.16
N MET A 286 5.82 1.66 4.93
CA MET A 286 6.70 2.73 4.40
C MET A 286 6.68 2.85 2.87
N GLY A 287 5.94 1.99 2.16
CA GLY A 287 5.83 2.04 0.69
C GLY A 287 6.74 1.08 -0.10
N MET A 288 7.38 0.10 0.56
CA MET A 288 8.08 -0.97 -0.18
C MET A 288 7.09 -1.80 -1.02
N PRO A 289 7.48 -2.34 -2.20
CA PRO A 289 6.60 -3.14 -3.07
C PRO A 289 5.96 -4.36 -2.40
N THR A 290 4.87 -4.89 -3.00
CA THR A 290 4.12 -6.04 -2.45
C THR A 290 4.90 -7.36 -2.37
N VAL A 291 6.05 -7.44 -3.04
CA VAL A 291 6.96 -8.60 -3.02
C VAL A 291 8.31 -8.13 -2.49
N LEU A 292 8.64 -8.56 -1.28
CA LEU A 292 9.89 -8.24 -0.59
C LEU A 292 10.94 -9.29 -0.92
N SER A 293 12.15 -8.88 -1.30
CA SER A 293 13.24 -9.81 -1.57
C SER A 293 13.77 -10.43 -0.28
N LEU A 294 14.30 -11.66 -0.37
CA LEU A 294 14.90 -12.29 0.81
C LEU A 294 16.10 -11.50 1.34
N ALA A 295 16.95 -10.99 0.45
CA ALA A 295 18.12 -10.21 0.83
C ALA A 295 17.74 -8.93 1.58
N PHE A 296 16.62 -8.30 1.23
CA PHE A 296 16.07 -7.17 1.99
C PHE A 296 15.60 -7.63 3.38
N LEU A 297 14.79 -8.70 3.46
CA LEU A 297 14.28 -9.22 4.74
C LEU A 297 15.40 -9.68 5.70
N GLU A 298 16.45 -10.32 5.18
CA GLU A 298 17.65 -10.76 5.93
C GLU A 298 18.45 -9.60 6.55
N GLN A 299 18.32 -8.40 6.00
CA GLN A 299 18.93 -7.18 6.55
C GLN A 299 17.94 -6.41 7.42
N ALA A 300 16.73 -6.17 6.93
CA ALA A 300 15.72 -5.33 7.55
C ALA A 300 15.26 -5.87 8.93
N ALA A 301 15.20 -7.20 9.11
CA ALA A 301 14.69 -7.81 10.34
C ALA A 301 15.70 -7.85 11.51
N ARG A 302 16.94 -7.37 11.34
CA ARG A 302 18.01 -7.45 12.37
C ARG A 302 17.61 -6.78 13.68
N ASP A 303 17.33 -5.49 13.65
CA ASP A 303 17.03 -4.68 14.85
C ASP A 303 15.61 -4.90 15.39
N TYR A 304 14.85 -5.81 14.78
CA TYR A 304 13.53 -6.24 15.25
C TYR A 304 13.62 -7.43 16.22
N LEU A 305 14.77 -8.12 16.27
CA LEU A 305 15.08 -9.16 17.23
C LEU A 305 16.07 -8.61 18.25
N ASP A 306 15.83 -8.80 19.55
CA ASP A 306 16.81 -8.40 20.56
C ASP A 306 18.00 -9.37 20.61
N ASP A 307 19.14 -8.88 21.09
CA ASP A 307 20.39 -9.66 21.15
C ASP A 307 20.23 -10.97 21.94
N ALA A 308 19.40 -10.97 22.99
CA ALA A 308 19.21 -12.12 23.86
C ALA A 308 18.38 -13.24 23.22
N ASP A 309 17.45 -12.90 22.32
CA ASP A 309 16.75 -13.85 21.46
C ASP A 309 17.55 -14.19 20.19
N HIS A 310 18.38 -13.28 19.68
CA HIS A 310 19.31 -13.56 18.58
C HIS A 310 20.36 -14.62 18.98
N ASP A 311 20.96 -14.51 20.17
CA ASP A 311 21.93 -15.47 20.71
C ASP A 311 21.35 -16.88 20.96
N ARG A 312 20.01 -17.02 20.95
CA ARG A 312 19.32 -18.32 21.06
C ARG A 312 19.14 -19.02 19.71
N LEU A 313 19.41 -18.34 18.61
CA LEU A 313 19.24 -18.89 17.26
C LEU A 313 20.35 -19.90 16.91
N PRO A 314 20.07 -20.90 16.03
CA PRO A 314 21.09 -21.82 15.54
C PRO A 314 22.22 -21.08 14.80
N PRO A 315 23.50 -21.22 15.22
CA PRO A 315 24.60 -20.49 14.60
C PRO A 315 24.87 -20.96 13.16
N GLY A 316 25.27 -20.01 12.31
CA GLY A 316 25.70 -20.28 10.92
C GLY A 316 24.59 -20.50 9.90
N VAL A 317 23.31 -20.47 10.32
CA VAL A 317 22.16 -20.48 9.41
C VAL A 317 21.69 -19.03 9.20
N GLY A 318 21.31 -18.68 7.96
CA GLY A 318 20.60 -17.42 7.70
C GLY A 318 19.25 -17.45 8.40
N TRP A 319 19.17 -16.86 9.60
CA TRP A 319 18.05 -17.10 10.52
C TRP A 319 16.71 -16.63 9.97
N VAL A 320 16.68 -15.51 9.26
CA VAL A 320 15.47 -15.00 8.59
C VAL A 320 14.95 -16.01 7.59
N ARG A 321 15.80 -16.54 6.69
CA ARG A 321 15.43 -17.61 5.76
C ARG A 321 14.89 -18.83 6.51
N HIS A 322 15.58 -19.27 7.57
CA HIS A 322 15.17 -20.44 8.35
C HIS A 322 13.77 -20.26 8.95
N VAL A 323 13.55 -19.15 9.67
CA VAL A 323 12.28 -18.76 10.26
C VAL A 323 11.18 -18.58 9.20
N ILE A 324 11.52 -18.08 8.01
CA ILE A 324 10.58 -18.07 6.88
C ILE A 324 10.21 -19.50 6.49
N GLU A 325 11.19 -20.37 6.26
CA GLU A 325 10.96 -21.71 5.75
C GLU A 325 10.24 -22.64 6.75
N THR A 326 10.44 -22.46 8.07
CA THR A 326 9.89 -23.28 9.17
C THR A 326 8.68 -22.66 9.89
N ASP A 327 8.71 -21.36 10.20
CA ASP A 327 7.74 -20.74 11.10
C ASP A 327 6.68 -19.94 10.35
N VAL A 328 7.05 -19.01 9.45
CA VAL A 328 6.09 -18.02 8.90
C VAL A 328 5.56 -18.33 7.49
N ARG A 329 6.22 -19.22 6.73
CA ARG A 329 5.66 -19.76 5.47
C ARG A 329 4.66 -20.90 5.69
N VAL A 330 4.79 -21.63 6.80
CA VAL A 330 3.97 -22.82 7.05
C VAL A 330 2.53 -22.41 7.37
N GLY A 331 1.66 -22.62 6.39
CA GLY A 331 0.20 -22.50 6.53
C GLY A 331 -0.41 -23.63 7.35
N GLY A 332 -1.72 -23.55 7.56
CA GLY A 332 -2.48 -24.50 8.36
C GLY A 332 -3.98 -24.29 8.18
N PHE A 333 -4.77 -25.35 8.36
CA PHE A 333 -6.23 -25.31 8.24
C PHE A 333 -6.72 -24.72 6.89
N GLY A 334 -6.01 -25.00 5.79
CA GLY A 334 -6.32 -24.45 4.45
C GLY A 334 -5.88 -22.99 4.24
N VAL A 335 -5.38 -22.30 5.27
CA VAL A 335 -4.90 -20.92 5.19
C VAL A 335 -3.39 -20.90 4.90
N PRO A 336 -2.90 -20.12 3.91
CA PRO A 336 -1.47 -19.90 3.70
C PRO A 336 -0.75 -19.35 4.94
N GLY A 337 0.58 -19.53 5.01
CA GLY A 337 1.37 -18.96 6.10
C GLY A 337 1.38 -17.42 6.06
N PRO A 338 1.63 -16.76 7.22
CA PRO A 338 1.81 -15.31 7.33
C PRO A 338 2.68 -14.65 6.25
N LEU A 339 3.73 -15.31 5.76
CA LEU A 339 4.62 -14.81 4.71
C LEU A 339 4.79 -15.88 3.61
N ARG A 340 4.23 -15.65 2.43
CA ARG A 340 4.19 -16.63 1.32
C ARG A 340 5.17 -16.30 0.19
N PRO A 341 5.76 -17.29 -0.50
CA PRO A 341 6.54 -17.06 -1.71
C PRO A 341 5.70 -16.38 -2.79
N SER A 342 6.30 -15.44 -3.53
CA SER A 342 5.68 -14.76 -4.67
C SER A 342 6.79 -14.31 -5.62
N GLY A 343 6.82 -14.88 -6.82
CA GLY A 343 7.93 -14.66 -7.76
C GLY A 343 9.29 -15.06 -7.16
N SER A 344 10.24 -14.14 -7.16
CA SER A 344 11.58 -14.29 -6.57
C SER A 344 11.68 -13.88 -5.09
N GLY A 345 10.57 -13.46 -4.48
CA GLY A 345 10.54 -12.94 -3.10
C GLY A 345 9.35 -13.45 -2.31
N TYR A 346 8.89 -12.65 -1.36
CA TYR A 346 7.86 -12.99 -0.40
C TYR A 346 6.80 -11.90 -0.27
N ARG A 347 5.54 -12.29 -0.12
CA ARG A 347 4.42 -11.39 0.16
C ARG A 347 3.87 -11.68 1.57
N LEU A 348 3.70 -10.62 2.36
CA LEU A 348 2.98 -10.68 3.65
C LEU A 348 1.49 -10.92 3.37
N ALA A 349 0.83 -11.78 4.14
CA ALA A 349 -0.59 -12.02 3.95
C ALA A 349 -1.39 -10.72 4.13
N ASP A 350 -2.27 -10.40 3.18
CA ASP A 350 -2.92 -9.09 3.05
C ASP A 350 -3.70 -8.66 4.30
N TYR A 351 -4.24 -9.62 5.05
CA TYR A 351 -4.87 -9.36 6.35
C TYR A 351 -3.86 -8.99 7.44
N LEU A 352 -2.67 -9.61 7.47
CA LEU A 352 -1.59 -9.24 8.40
C LEU A 352 -0.91 -7.92 8.02
N GLU A 353 -0.73 -7.62 6.73
CA GLU A 353 -0.29 -6.29 6.28
C GLU A 353 -1.20 -5.20 6.86
N ASN A 354 -2.51 -5.38 6.71
CA ASN A 354 -3.52 -4.45 7.25
C ASN A 354 -3.54 -4.42 8.79
N HIS A 355 -3.56 -5.60 9.43
CA HIS A 355 -3.65 -5.72 10.89
C HIS A 355 -2.42 -5.13 11.60
N LEU A 356 -1.22 -5.48 11.14
CA LEU A 356 0.04 -4.98 11.70
C LEU A 356 0.25 -3.51 11.32
N GLY A 357 -0.08 -3.11 10.09
CA GLY A 357 -0.01 -1.70 9.65
C GLY A 357 -0.79 -0.76 10.56
N ARG A 358 -2.04 -1.12 10.92
CA ARG A 358 -2.86 -0.39 11.90
C ARG A 358 -2.25 -0.39 13.30
N ARG A 359 -1.88 -1.56 13.85
CA ARG A 359 -1.35 -1.65 15.23
C ARG A 359 0.01 -0.99 15.41
N ARG A 360 0.77 -0.83 14.32
CA ARG A 360 2.10 -0.24 14.30
C ARG A 360 2.12 1.19 13.75
N VAL A 361 0.97 1.82 13.52
CA VAL A 361 0.92 3.19 12.94
C VAL A 361 1.78 4.18 13.73
N ALA A 362 1.70 4.14 15.06
CA ALA A 362 2.48 4.97 15.99
C ALA A 362 3.81 4.31 16.46
N VAL A 363 4.28 3.26 15.78
CA VAL A 363 5.58 2.61 16.04
C VAL A 363 6.55 3.01 14.93
N GLN A 364 7.78 3.39 15.29
CA GLN A 364 8.83 3.69 14.30
C GLN A 364 9.43 2.40 13.72
N PRO A 365 9.65 2.32 12.40
CA PRO A 365 10.51 1.29 11.81
C PRO A 365 11.94 1.37 12.34
N ARG A 366 12.61 0.23 12.50
CA ARG A 366 13.99 0.16 13.01
C ARG A 366 15.03 0.60 11.95
N ASP A 367 16.25 0.93 12.39
CA ASP A 367 17.32 1.44 11.51
C ASP A 367 17.81 0.43 10.47
N SER A 368 17.81 -0.86 10.81
CA SER A 368 18.06 -1.95 9.87
C SER A 368 17.15 -1.93 8.66
N LEU A 369 15.88 -1.50 8.80
CA LEU A 369 14.94 -1.42 7.68
C LEU A 369 15.37 -0.36 6.66
N TRP A 370 15.70 0.85 7.14
CA TRP A 370 16.12 1.95 6.26
C TRP A 370 17.46 1.65 5.58
N SER A 371 18.40 1.06 6.34
CA SER A 371 19.73 0.71 5.83
C SER A 371 19.65 -0.43 4.80
N ALA A 372 18.82 -1.45 5.05
CA ALA A 372 18.55 -2.52 4.08
C ALA A 372 18.00 -1.99 2.75
N THR A 373 17.18 -0.94 2.76
CA THR A 373 16.71 -0.31 1.53
C THR A 373 17.87 0.33 0.75
N VAL A 374 18.72 1.12 1.41
CA VAL A 374 19.89 1.77 0.76
C VAL A 374 20.82 0.76 0.10
N ASP A 375 21.06 -0.37 0.77
CA ASP A 375 22.02 -1.40 0.35
C ASP A 375 21.47 -2.35 -0.72
N VAL A 376 20.19 -2.73 -0.64
CA VAL A 376 19.62 -3.84 -1.42
C VAL A 376 18.65 -3.39 -2.53
N VAL A 377 18.07 -2.19 -2.44
CA VAL A 377 17.03 -1.74 -3.39
C VAL A 377 17.64 -0.82 -4.45
N PRO A 378 17.66 -1.23 -5.74
CA PRO A 378 18.15 -0.38 -6.84
C PRO A 378 17.06 0.49 -7.47
N ASP A 379 15.81 0.34 -7.04
CA ASP A 379 14.66 1.08 -7.57
C ASP A 379 14.61 2.48 -6.96
N THR A 380 14.81 3.50 -7.81
CA THR A 380 14.81 4.90 -7.38
C THR A 380 13.45 5.38 -6.92
N ALA A 381 12.33 4.89 -7.48
CA ALA A 381 11.00 5.30 -7.04
C ALA A 381 10.71 4.81 -5.61
N VAL A 382 11.16 3.60 -5.28
CA VAL A 382 11.08 3.04 -3.92
C VAL A 382 11.99 3.79 -2.96
N LEU A 383 13.23 4.12 -3.36
CA LEU A 383 14.16 4.91 -2.55
C LEU A 383 13.61 6.30 -2.22
N SER A 384 13.05 7.01 -3.21
CA SER A 384 12.45 8.34 -3.02
C SER A 384 11.21 8.28 -2.12
N THR A 385 10.36 7.26 -2.30
CA THR A 385 9.18 7.01 -1.44
C THR A 385 9.59 6.77 0.02
N LEU A 386 10.62 5.95 0.26
CA LEU A 386 11.11 5.69 1.61
C LEU A 386 11.86 6.89 2.20
N ALA A 387 12.54 7.71 1.39
CA ALA A 387 13.16 8.96 1.86
C ALA A 387 12.10 9.94 2.40
N GLU A 388 10.99 10.11 1.67
CA GLU A 388 9.84 10.91 2.10
C GLU A 388 9.16 10.31 3.35
N ALA A 389 9.02 8.98 3.41
CA ALA A 389 8.45 8.28 4.58
C ALA A 389 9.34 8.39 5.84
N ALA A 390 10.66 8.48 5.67
CA ALA A 390 11.64 8.72 6.72
C ALA A 390 11.63 10.20 7.16
N MET A 391 11.63 11.14 6.21
CA MET A 391 11.59 12.58 6.45
C MET A 391 10.31 12.99 7.22
N ARG A 392 9.12 12.50 6.82
CA ARG A 392 7.87 12.68 7.56
C ARG A 392 7.90 12.17 9.00
N ARG A 393 8.84 11.27 9.33
CA ARG A 393 9.02 10.64 10.65
C ARG A 393 10.19 11.20 11.44
N GLY A 394 10.77 12.32 11.00
CA GLY A 394 11.96 12.94 11.61
C GLY A 394 13.25 12.11 11.44
N ARG A 395 13.25 11.06 10.62
CA ARG A 395 14.42 10.19 10.39
C ARG A 395 15.32 10.80 9.32
N PHE A 396 15.84 12.00 9.58
CA PHE A 396 16.58 12.79 8.59
C PHE A 396 17.85 12.10 8.08
N GLY A 397 18.62 11.44 8.94
CA GLY A 397 19.81 10.67 8.53
C GLY A 397 19.48 9.56 7.51
N PRO A 398 18.53 8.66 7.79
CA PRO A 398 17.96 7.74 6.82
C PRO A 398 17.43 8.40 5.53
N ALA A 399 16.69 9.50 5.63
CA ALA A 399 16.16 10.23 4.46
C ALA A 399 17.30 10.74 3.55
N THR A 400 18.34 11.35 4.13
CA THR A 400 19.53 11.82 3.41
C THR A 400 20.22 10.67 2.67
N ARG A 401 20.44 9.52 3.35
CA ARG A 401 21.08 8.35 2.72
C ARG A 401 20.23 7.78 1.57
N LEU A 402 18.91 7.74 1.71
CA LEU A 402 17.99 7.25 0.68
C LEU A 402 17.92 8.18 -0.54
N SER A 403 17.81 9.50 -0.34
CA SER A 403 17.82 10.49 -1.42
C SER A 403 19.17 10.57 -2.13
N ALA A 404 20.29 10.47 -1.41
CA ALA A 404 21.62 10.37 -2.00
C ALA A 404 21.75 9.10 -2.86
N ARG A 405 21.30 7.95 -2.35
CA ARG A 405 21.31 6.69 -3.08
C ARG A 405 20.47 6.74 -4.37
N ALA A 406 19.29 7.35 -4.32
CA ALA A 406 18.44 7.56 -5.49
C ALA A 406 19.10 8.48 -6.53
N LEU A 407 19.74 9.58 -6.08
CA LEU A 407 20.48 10.50 -6.94
C LEU A 407 21.69 9.85 -7.61
N ASP A 408 22.45 9.03 -6.90
CA ASP A 408 23.58 8.26 -7.45
C ASP A 408 23.14 7.22 -8.50
N LEU A 409 21.90 6.74 -8.40
CA LEU A 409 21.25 5.87 -9.39
C LEU A 409 20.56 6.65 -10.53
N GLY A 410 20.60 7.98 -10.50
CA GLY A 410 20.17 8.87 -11.59
C GLY A 410 18.82 9.57 -11.39
N ASP A 411 18.15 9.43 -10.23
CA ASP A 411 16.95 10.21 -9.94
C ASP A 411 17.29 11.64 -9.53
N LEU A 412 17.23 12.56 -10.50
CA LEU A 412 17.38 13.99 -10.28
C LEU A 412 16.22 14.59 -9.47
N GLY A 413 15.06 13.91 -9.35
CA GLY A 413 13.95 14.35 -8.49
C GLY A 413 14.34 14.35 -7.01
N SER A 414 15.07 13.32 -6.57
CA SER A 414 15.61 13.21 -5.21
C SER A 414 16.59 14.32 -4.82
N ALA A 415 17.18 15.04 -5.79
CA ALA A 415 18.10 16.14 -5.51
C ALA A 415 17.44 17.25 -4.70
N ARG A 416 16.13 17.54 -4.89
CA ARG A 416 15.42 18.57 -4.10
C ARG A 416 15.39 18.21 -2.62
N MET A 417 14.90 17.01 -2.29
CA MET A 417 14.84 16.50 -0.91
C MET A 417 16.23 16.50 -0.26
N LEU A 418 17.24 16.02 -0.97
CA LEU A 418 18.63 15.98 -0.48
C LEU A 418 19.20 17.38 -0.24
N VAL A 419 18.96 18.33 -1.13
CA VAL A 419 19.38 19.73 -0.98
C VAL A 419 18.69 20.38 0.22
N THR A 420 17.38 20.19 0.39
CA THR A 420 16.64 20.67 1.56
C THR A 420 17.21 20.05 2.84
N LEU A 421 17.47 18.75 2.88
CA LEU A 421 18.03 18.08 4.07
C LEU A 421 19.45 18.57 4.42
N LEU A 422 20.36 18.64 3.44
CA LEU A 422 21.74 19.09 3.65
C LEU A 422 21.80 20.57 4.03
N GLU A 423 20.99 21.41 3.40
CA GLU A 423 20.94 22.83 3.74
C GLU A 423 20.52 23.03 5.20
N ASN A 424 19.49 22.33 5.64
CA ASN A 424 18.99 22.47 7.00
C ASN A 424 19.92 21.85 8.05
N ALA A 425 20.84 20.96 7.65
CA ALA A 425 21.97 20.52 8.46
C ALA A 425 23.15 21.54 8.51
N GLY A 426 23.11 22.59 7.69
CA GLY A 426 24.17 23.59 7.54
C GLY A 426 25.24 23.23 6.49
N GLU A 427 25.09 22.12 5.77
CA GLU A 427 26.04 21.61 4.77
C GLU A 427 25.87 22.32 3.41
N HIS A 428 25.88 23.66 3.45
CA HIS A 428 25.52 24.54 2.35
C HIS A 428 26.39 24.33 1.09
N ALA A 429 27.66 23.98 1.26
CA ALA A 429 28.58 23.73 0.16
C ALA A 429 28.25 22.43 -0.61
N GLU A 430 27.85 21.37 0.09
CA GLU A 430 27.43 20.11 -0.52
C GLU A 430 26.05 20.26 -1.17
N ALA A 431 25.12 20.90 -0.46
CA ALA A 431 23.80 21.27 -0.99
C ALA A 431 23.93 22.10 -2.27
N LEU A 432 24.85 23.07 -2.33
CA LEU A 432 25.09 23.89 -3.52
C LEU A 432 25.60 23.05 -4.69
N SER A 433 26.58 22.17 -4.47
CA SER A 433 27.12 21.28 -5.51
C SER A 433 26.03 20.37 -6.11
N ILE A 434 25.13 19.83 -5.27
CA ILE A 434 24.01 19.00 -5.72
C ILE A 434 22.96 19.85 -6.45
N ALA A 435 22.64 21.04 -5.94
CA ALA A 435 21.70 21.96 -6.59
C ALA A 435 22.19 22.41 -7.99
N GLU A 436 23.49 22.69 -8.15
CA GLU A 436 24.11 23.03 -9.43
C GLU A 436 24.07 21.83 -10.41
N ARG A 437 24.41 20.62 -9.94
CA ARG A 437 24.32 19.38 -10.73
C ARG A 437 22.90 19.06 -11.21
N ALA A 438 21.89 19.39 -10.40
CA ALA A 438 20.48 19.11 -10.69
C ALA A 438 19.73 20.26 -11.38
N GLY A 439 20.39 21.40 -11.64
CA GLY A 439 19.76 22.57 -12.28
C GLY A 439 18.71 23.27 -11.40
N LEU A 440 18.88 23.22 -10.08
CA LEU A 440 17.95 23.83 -9.11
C LEU A 440 18.27 25.31 -8.90
N ASP A 441 18.16 26.13 -9.95
CA ASP A 441 18.61 27.53 -9.98
C ASP A 441 18.19 28.38 -8.75
N ARG A 442 16.94 28.22 -8.28
CA ARG A 442 16.44 28.92 -7.09
C ARG A 442 17.14 28.49 -5.79
N ALA A 443 17.52 27.22 -5.67
CA ALA A 443 18.31 26.73 -4.54
C ALA A 443 19.76 27.19 -4.66
N VAL A 444 20.35 27.17 -5.87
CA VAL A 444 21.70 27.68 -6.14
C VAL A 444 21.86 29.14 -5.73
N GLU A 445 20.95 30.03 -6.14
CA GLU A 445 21.00 31.45 -5.78
C GLU A 445 20.89 31.66 -4.26
N ARG A 446 19.98 30.92 -3.62
CA ARG A 446 19.66 31.01 -2.19
C ARG A 446 20.80 30.46 -1.31
N LEU A 447 21.40 29.34 -1.70
CA LEU A 447 22.54 28.72 -1.03
C LEU A 447 23.81 29.57 -1.15
N ARG A 448 24.09 30.14 -2.33
CA ARG A 448 25.20 31.08 -2.50
C ARG A 448 25.05 32.29 -1.58
N ARG A 449 23.85 32.87 -1.50
CA ARG A 449 23.55 33.97 -0.58
C ARG A 449 23.80 33.57 0.88
N LYS A 450 23.33 32.41 1.32
CA LYS A 450 23.60 31.91 2.68
C LYS A 450 25.10 31.73 2.96
N ILE A 451 25.86 31.19 2.00
CA ILE A 451 27.32 31.03 2.12
C ILE A 451 28.02 32.40 2.21
N ASP A 452 27.65 33.35 1.37
CA ASP A 452 28.23 34.71 1.33
C ASP A 452 27.91 35.51 2.61
N ASP A 453 26.67 35.40 3.12
CA ASP A 453 26.23 36.06 4.36
C ASP A 453 26.77 35.39 5.63
N GLY A 454 27.41 34.21 5.51
CA GLY A 454 27.78 33.36 6.66
C GLY A 454 26.57 32.81 7.42
N ASP A 455 25.40 32.81 6.78
CA ASP A 455 24.16 32.32 7.34
C ASP A 455 24.27 30.81 7.56
N THR A 456 24.09 30.38 8.80
CA THR A 456 23.92 28.98 9.22
C THR A 456 22.50 28.76 9.77
N GLY A 457 21.61 29.70 9.50
CA GLY A 457 20.22 29.72 9.90
C GLY A 457 19.41 28.61 9.22
N PHE A 458 18.83 27.79 10.09
CA PHE A 458 17.75 26.89 9.74
C PHE A 458 16.53 27.70 9.30
N ASP A 459 16.02 27.41 8.10
CA ASP A 459 14.89 28.14 7.51
C ASP A 459 13.65 27.26 7.48
N LEU A 460 12.86 27.37 8.56
CA LEU A 460 11.57 26.69 8.69
C LEU A 460 10.60 26.99 7.56
N SER A 461 10.72 28.15 6.89
CA SER A 461 9.80 28.51 5.81
C SER A 461 10.00 27.67 4.56
N LEU A 462 11.16 27.04 4.36
CA LEU A 462 11.36 26.04 3.29
C LEU A 462 10.47 24.82 3.53
N TRP A 463 10.52 24.28 4.74
CA TRP A 463 9.66 23.17 5.16
C TRP A 463 8.19 23.59 5.14
N TRP A 464 7.88 24.84 5.45
CA TRP A 464 6.51 25.36 5.47
C TRP A 464 5.97 25.82 4.10
N VAL A 465 6.83 25.93 3.06
CA VAL A 465 6.44 26.22 1.67
C VAL A 465 6.44 24.94 0.82
N GLU A 466 7.42 24.05 0.96
CA GLU A 466 7.27 22.65 0.47
C GLU A 466 6.15 21.93 1.25
N ALA A 467 5.66 22.53 2.34
CA ALA A 467 4.42 22.18 3.01
C ALA A 467 3.24 23.19 2.88
N GLU A 468 3.30 24.30 2.11
CA GLU A 468 2.04 24.85 1.57
C GLU A 468 1.35 23.81 0.66
N GLU A 469 2.16 22.88 0.15
CA GLU A 469 1.79 21.70 -0.61
C GLU A 469 1.55 20.49 0.33
N GLY A 470 2.52 20.09 1.16
CA GLY A 470 2.43 18.95 2.10
C GLY A 470 1.66 19.13 3.42
N THR A 471 1.24 20.32 3.85
CA THR A 471 0.44 20.56 5.09
C THR A 471 -1.06 20.47 4.81
N ARG A 472 -1.46 20.70 3.57
CA ARG A 472 -2.76 20.24 3.05
C ARG A 472 -2.85 18.72 2.97
N GLU A 473 -1.71 18.02 2.91
CA GLU A 473 -1.65 16.54 2.98
C GLU A 473 -1.40 15.99 4.40
N ASN A 474 -0.88 16.79 5.35
CA ASN A 474 -0.61 16.36 6.74
C ASN A 474 -1.50 17.02 7.82
N GLY A 475 -2.56 17.73 7.42
CA GLY A 475 -3.73 17.98 8.28
C GLY A 475 -3.67 19.16 9.26
N GLU A 476 -3.06 20.30 8.89
CA GLU A 476 -3.29 21.57 9.61
C GLU A 476 -4.19 22.58 8.87
N GLU A 477 -4.49 22.36 7.59
CA GLU A 477 -5.74 22.88 7.01
C GLU A 477 -6.77 21.74 6.95
N LEU A 478 -7.30 21.39 8.13
CA LEU A 478 -8.41 20.47 8.25
C LEU A 478 -9.59 21.03 7.45
N VAL A 479 -9.99 20.30 6.39
CA VAL A 479 -11.41 20.27 6.06
C VAL A 479 -12.07 19.62 7.26
N TRP A 480 -12.68 20.43 8.13
CA TRP A 480 -13.60 19.94 9.16
C TRP A 480 -14.70 19.18 8.43
N ASP A 481 -14.71 17.86 8.62
CA ASP A 481 -15.64 16.93 7.98
C ASP A 481 -16.27 16.00 9.01
N ASP A 482 -17.34 15.33 8.59
CA ASP A 482 -18.14 14.43 9.44
C ASP A 482 -17.29 13.31 10.12
N THR A 483 -16.12 12.97 9.58
CA THR A 483 -15.21 11.95 10.14
C THR A 483 -14.38 12.51 11.28
N LEU A 484 -13.82 13.72 11.11
CA LEU A 484 -13.12 14.43 12.17
C LEU A 484 -14.08 14.80 13.31
N ASP A 485 -15.31 15.22 12.99
CA ASP A 485 -16.37 15.47 13.98
C ASP A 485 -16.65 14.22 14.83
N ALA A 486 -16.75 13.05 14.17
CA ALA A 486 -16.94 11.78 14.86
C ALA A 486 -15.75 11.39 15.75
N PHE A 487 -14.50 11.68 15.36
CA PHE A 487 -13.34 11.46 16.23
C PHE A 487 -13.30 12.46 17.39
N SER A 488 -13.67 13.71 17.17
CA SER A 488 -13.70 14.77 18.19
C SER A 488 -14.74 14.48 19.27
N ALA A 489 -15.97 14.14 18.86
CA ALA A 489 -17.04 13.73 19.78
C ALA A 489 -16.64 12.49 20.60
N ARG A 490 -15.91 11.53 20.01
CA ARG A 490 -15.39 10.35 20.73
C ARG A 490 -14.30 10.69 21.75
N LEU A 491 -13.48 11.73 21.50
CA LEU A 491 -12.50 12.23 22.47
C LEU A 491 -13.20 12.93 23.64
N ASP A 492 -14.22 13.75 23.35
CA ASP A 492 -15.04 14.39 24.38
C ASP A 492 -15.75 13.34 25.27
N ASP A 493 -16.34 12.30 24.67
CA ASP A 493 -16.95 11.16 25.37
C ASP A 493 -15.94 10.34 26.20
N ALA A 494 -14.65 10.32 25.82
CA ALA A 494 -13.61 9.62 26.57
C ALA A 494 -13.21 10.36 27.86
N GLY A 495 -13.33 11.69 27.88
CA GLY A 495 -13.01 12.55 29.02
C GLY A 495 -11.62 12.27 29.61
N ASP A 496 -11.57 11.97 30.90
CA ASP A 496 -10.31 11.67 31.62
C ASP A 496 -9.74 10.26 31.36
N ASP A 497 -10.38 9.38 30.58
CA ASP A 497 -9.77 8.08 30.19
C ASP A 497 -8.69 8.29 29.13
N LEU A 498 -7.50 8.62 29.61
CA LEU A 498 -6.29 8.82 28.82
C LEU A 498 -5.98 7.63 27.90
N ALA A 499 -6.27 6.41 28.34
CA ALA A 499 -6.01 5.22 27.54
C ALA A 499 -7.05 5.07 26.41
N ALA A 500 -8.30 5.51 26.61
CA ALA A 500 -9.28 5.61 25.54
C ALA A 500 -8.93 6.73 24.55
N ALA A 501 -8.57 7.91 25.05
CA ALA A 501 -8.17 9.04 24.23
C ALA A 501 -6.94 8.72 23.34
N GLU A 502 -5.89 8.10 23.90
CA GLU A 502 -4.73 7.65 23.12
C GLU A 502 -5.11 6.59 22.06
N ARG A 503 -6.01 5.65 22.37
CA ARG A 503 -6.54 4.69 21.37
C ARG A 503 -7.28 5.38 20.22
N ILE A 504 -8.10 6.39 20.53
CA ILE A 504 -8.85 7.16 19.53
C ILE A 504 -7.89 7.96 18.64
N ALA A 505 -6.85 8.59 19.21
CA ALA A 505 -5.85 9.31 18.44
C ALA A 505 -5.03 8.39 17.50
N VAL A 506 -4.68 7.19 17.96
CA VAL A 506 -4.04 6.16 17.13
C VAL A 506 -4.97 5.67 16.01
N GLU A 507 -6.26 5.49 16.28
CA GLU A 507 -7.27 5.10 15.28
C GLU A 507 -7.46 6.19 14.22
N ALA A 508 -7.58 7.46 14.66
CA ALA A 508 -7.70 8.62 13.79
C ALA A 508 -6.47 8.79 12.88
N ALA A 509 -5.27 8.62 13.43
CA ALA A 509 -4.02 8.68 12.65
C ALA A 509 -3.89 7.51 11.65
N ALA A 510 -4.46 6.33 11.94
CA ALA A 510 -4.56 5.24 10.97
C ALA A 510 -5.58 5.52 9.84
N ALA A 511 -6.38 6.58 9.97
CA ALA A 511 -7.27 7.14 8.96
C ALA A 511 -6.82 8.54 8.48
N GLY A 512 -5.53 8.90 8.69
CA GLY A 512 -4.94 10.16 8.21
C GLY A 512 -5.15 11.39 9.12
N TYR A 513 -6.01 11.33 10.14
CA TYR A 513 -6.33 12.46 11.01
C TYR A 513 -5.36 12.58 12.19
N LEU A 514 -4.44 13.54 12.12
CA LEU A 514 -3.38 13.76 13.12
C LEU A 514 -3.74 14.81 14.18
N TRP A 515 -4.84 15.54 14.01
CA TRP A 515 -5.33 16.55 14.97
C TRP A 515 -5.60 16.01 16.39
N PRO A 516 -6.18 14.80 16.58
CA PRO A 516 -6.32 14.19 17.91
C PRO A 516 -5.03 14.14 18.74
N PHE A 517 -3.87 13.85 18.12
CA PHE A 517 -2.60 13.88 18.85
C PHE A 517 -2.20 15.29 19.29
N PHE A 518 -2.44 16.30 18.45
CA PHE A 518 -2.17 17.70 18.79
C PHE A 518 -3.06 18.17 19.94
N HIS A 519 -4.37 17.93 19.86
CA HIS A 519 -5.32 18.34 20.90
C HIS A 519 -4.96 17.73 22.26
N LEU A 520 -4.68 16.41 22.29
CA LEU A 520 -4.27 15.74 23.51
C LEU A 520 -2.92 16.24 24.05
N ALA A 521 -1.94 16.48 23.18
CA ALA A 521 -0.62 16.93 23.62
C ALA A 521 -0.64 18.34 24.22
N VAL A 522 -1.29 19.30 23.55
CA VAL A 522 -1.47 20.67 24.04
C VAL A 522 -2.22 20.67 25.38
N GLY A 523 -3.31 19.89 25.49
CA GLY A 523 -4.04 19.75 26.75
C GLY A 523 -3.18 19.22 27.90
N ARG A 524 -2.14 18.40 27.63
CA ARG A 524 -1.15 17.99 28.65
C ARG A 524 -0.18 19.11 29.02
N GLU A 525 0.26 19.90 28.06
CA GLU A 525 1.14 21.05 28.33
C GLU A 525 0.45 22.10 29.20
N GLU A 526 -0.83 22.40 28.93
CA GLU A 526 -1.63 23.35 29.70
C GLU A 526 -1.82 22.94 31.17
N VAL A 527 -1.94 21.64 31.46
CA VAL A 527 -2.00 21.11 32.84
C VAL A 527 -0.62 20.79 33.45
N GLY A 528 0.47 21.03 32.71
CA GLY A 528 1.85 20.82 33.17
C GLY A 528 2.36 19.38 33.11
N ASP A 529 1.65 18.45 32.46
CA ASP A 529 2.11 17.08 32.21
C ASP A 529 3.07 17.01 31.01
N VAL A 530 4.26 17.57 31.20
CA VAL A 530 5.36 17.60 30.21
C VAL A 530 5.66 16.20 29.67
N LEU A 531 5.70 15.18 30.54
CA LEU A 531 5.98 13.80 30.12
C LEU A 531 4.83 13.20 29.30
N GLY A 532 3.59 13.59 29.56
CA GLY A 532 2.41 13.24 28.75
C GLY A 532 2.46 13.87 27.36
N ALA A 533 2.68 15.17 27.29
CA ALA A 533 2.87 15.90 26.03
C ALA A 533 4.01 15.29 25.20
N GLU A 534 5.17 15.03 25.81
CA GLU A 534 6.31 14.42 25.14
C GLU A 534 5.97 13.07 24.48
N ARG A 535 5.23 12.19 25.19
CA ARG A 535 4.79 10.89 24.63
C ARG A 535 3.85 11.06 23.44
N LEU A 536 2.91 12.00 23.52
CA LEU A 536 1.92 12.26 22.46
C LEU A 536 2.58 12.86 21.21
N TRP A 537 3.54 13.78 21.39
CA TRP A 537 4.35 14.28 20.26
C TRP A 537 5.15 13.17 19.61
N ARG A 538 5.84 12.30 20.37
CA ARG A 538 6.53 11.12 19.82
C ARG A 538 5.60 10.23 18.99
N GLN A 539 4.39 9.94 19.49
CA GLN A 539 3.40 9.11 18.79
C GLN A 539 2.93 9.78 17.48
N SER A 540 2.73 11.10 17.47
CA SER A 540 2.37 11.87 16.27
C SER A 540 3.47 11.84 15.20
N ILE A 541 4.74 11.98 15.61
CA ILE A 541 5.89 11.88 14.69
C ILE A 541 5.99 10.46 14.13
N ALA A 542 5.75 9.42 14.95
CA ALA A 542 5.75 8.02 14.50
C ALA A 542 4.64 7.71 13.49
N ALA A 543 3.45 8.30 13.66
CA ALA A 543 2.38 8.24 12.69
C ALA A 543 2.77 8.89 11.34
N GLY A 544 3.55 9.97 11.38
CA GLY A 544 4.12 10.63 10.19
C GLY A 544 4.08 12.16 10.20
N ASN A 545 3.88 12.80 11.35
CA ASN A 545 3.87 14.26 11.44
C ASN A 545 5.25 14.83 11.82
N VAL A 546 6.02 15.27 10.82
CA VAL A 546 7.35 15.87 11.04
C VAL A 546 7.29 17.19 11.82
N PHE A 547 6.20 17.96 11.71
CA PHE A 547 6.09 19.27 12.37
C PHE A 547 6.07 19.17 13.89
N ARG A 548 5.63 18.03 14.45
CA ARG A 548 5.65 17.79 15.91
C ARG A 548 7.06 17.59 16.48
N VAL A 549 8.09 17.45 15.64
CA VAL A 549 9.49 17.53 16.05
C VAL A 549 9.81 18.91 16.65
N LEU A 550 9.18 19.99 16.17
CA LEU A 550 9.33 21.34 16.75
C LEU A 550 8.78 21.41 18.17
N ASN A 551 7.51 21.01 18.36
CA ASN A 551 6.88 20.99 19.67
C ASN A 551 7.69 20.14 20.67
N LEU A 552 8.16 18.96 20.25
CA LEU A 552 9.01 18.08 21.06
C LEU A 552 10.36 18.73 21.43
N ALA A 553 10.95 19.52 20.54
CA ALA A 553 12.22 20.20 20.75
C ALA A 553 12.12 21.42 21.67
N GLU A 554 11.05 22.22 21.49
CA GLU A 554 10.71 23.35 22.35
C GLU A 554 10.43 22.88 23.79
N LEU A 555 9.61 21.84 23.95
CA LEU A 555 9.26 21.24 25.24
C LEU A 555 10.49 20.79 26.05
N ARG A 556 11.59 20.43 25.37
CA ARG A 556 12.85 20.00 25.98
C ARG A 556 13.88 21.10 26.16
N GLY A 557 13.64 22.30 25.61
CA GLY A 557 14.61 23.39 25.59
C GLY A 557 15.88 23.10 24.78
N ASP A 558 15.85 22.13 23.86
CA ASP A 558 17.02 21.65 23.10
C ASP A 558 16.81 21.79 21.58
N ALA A 559 16.14 22.88 21.18
CA ALA A 559 15.86 23.22 19.79
C ALA A 559 17.13 23.22 18.93
N GLU A 560 18.22 23.84 19.40
CA GLU A 560 19.47 23.94 18.64
C GLU A 560 20.12 22.56 18.36
N ARG A 561 20.03 21.59 19.29
CA ARG A 561 20.51 20.22 19.02
C ARG A 561 19.58 19.41 18.13
N THR A 562 18.27 19.64 18.23
CA THR A 562 17.27 18.92 17.43
C THR A 562 17.58 19.05 15.93
N TRP A 563 17.98 20.25 15.51
CA TRP A 563 18.28 20.55 14.11
C TRP A 563 19.70 20.15 13.69
N ARG A 564 20.72 20.27 14.55
CA ARG A 564 22.10 19.85 14.20
C ARG A 564 22.33 18.34 14.14
N PHE A 565 21.58 17.53 14.88
CA PHE A 565 21.91 16.11 15.12
C PHE A 565 20.90 15.10 14.56
N ALA A 566 20.01 15.53 13.64
CA ALA A 566 19.02 14.68 12.99
C ALA A 566 18.22 13.83 14.00
N ILE A 567 17.59 14.50 14.98
CA ILE A 567 16.91 13.81 16.08
C ILE A 567 15.79 12.90 15.58
N THR A 568 15.88 11.62 15.93
CA THR A 568 14.84 10.61 15.71
C THR A 568 13.57 10.96 16.49
N ALA A 569 12.41 10.37 16.13
CA ALA A 569 11.19 10.56 16.92
C ALA A 569 11.30 10.09 18.38
N ASP A 570 12.26 9.23 18.71
CA ASP A 570 12.56 8.85 20.09
C ASP A 570 13.27 9.97 20.87
N GLY A 571 13.69 11.03 20.18
CA GLY A 571 14.32 12.20 20.76
C GLY A 571 15.82 12.02 20.99
N LEU A 572 16.46 11.11 20.26
CA LEU A 572 17.88 10.80 20.31
C LEU A 572 18.56 11.29 19.02
N PRO A 573 19.83 11.74 19.07
CA PRO A 573 20.68 11.85 17.88
C PRO A 573 20.63 10.53 17.08
N ALA A 574 20.71 10.61 15.76
CA ALA A 574 20.87 9.39 14.96
C ALA A 574 22.24 8.75 15.24
N ASP A 575 22.28 7.45 15.57
CA ASP A 575 23.54 6.72 15.73
C ASP A 575 24.33 6.74 14.42
N GLY A 576 25.61 7.13 14.50
CA GLY A 576 26.47 7.33 13.33
C GLY A 576 27.14 8.71 13.21
N LEU A 577 27.05 9.55 14.25
CA LEU A 577 27.95 10.68 14.51
C LEU A 577 28.90 10.35 15.68
#